data_AF-A0A399Y060-F1
#
_entry.id   AF-A0A399Y060-F1
#
_cell.length_a   1.000
_cell.length_b   1.000
_cell.length_c   1.000
_cell.angle_alpha   90.00
_cell.angle_beta   90.00
_cell.angle_gamma   90.00
#
_symmetry.space_group_name_H-M   'P 1'
#
loop_
_entity.id
_entity.type
_entity.pdbx_description
1 polymer ?
#
loop_
_entity_poly.entity_id
_entity_poly.type
_entity_poly.pdbx_seq_one_letter_code
_entity_poly.pdbx_strand_id
1 'polypeptide(L)'
;MDERDYANAVGDAIRLVASELRPWMQQRLDGWPPDERGEVTPYDPHYLVNVLLELWLSHFSDSFGSDGHLLVQGFRHTRNRWAHHVPFDEEAALRGIEVCRGMLAAIASPQERELATSAGRLRGSRPPSTSKPTSRPQSVPGSHRRMRSTKFRDEQWRHRFDPYVAPVNELVDRLIEERGGSWMPYIPAYHGGIESEILLLYQDPGKMTAKDFGGSGFLGSENDDPTAQVLAECLDAADLDAKRVTPWNAYPWFLSDQGRLTDRMIKEGLNPLHRLLELIPTAHTIVTGGAKAHHSWRLFSEQYRDASRWRHIKTFHTSGRGITNGGRQTKVEGIAHVVAAFREAATPPDAP
;
A
#
# COMPACT_ATOMS: atom_id res chain seq x y z
N MET A 1 10.96 27.26 -10.28
CA MET A 1 9.97 26.93 -9.26
C MET A 1 10.65 26.02 -8.28
N ASP A 2 10.65 26.37 -7.00
CA ASP A 2 11.28 25.58 -5.94
C ASP A 2 10.25 24.71 -5.18
N GLU A 3 10.71 23.90 -4.23
CA GLU A 3 9.83 23.02 -3.43
C GLU A 3 8.78 23.78 -2.61
N ARG A 4 9.04 25.06 -2.26
CA ARG A 4 8.09 25.89 -1.52
C ARG A 4 6.99 26.37 -2.44
N ASP A 5 7.31 26.76 -3.67
CA ASP A 5 6.32 27.13 -4.68
C ASP A 5 5.33 25.98 -4.94
N TYR A 6 5.84 24.75 -5.03
CA TYR A 6 5.02 23.54 -5.21
C TYR A 6 4.13 23.24 -4.01
N ALA A 7 4.67 23.31 -2.80
CA ALA A 7 3.89 23.13 -1.58
C ALA A 7 2.82 24.22 -1.42
N ASN A 8 3.11 25.46 -1.81
CA ASN A 8 2.15 26.56 -1.80
C ASN A 8 1.01 26.32 -2.80
N ALA A 9 1.33 25.93 -4.04
CA ALA A 9 0.32 25.62 -5.05
C ALA A 9 -0.62 24.47 -4.63
N VAL A 10 -0.08 23.43 -3.99
CA VAL A 10 -0.89 22.35 -3.42
C VAL A 10 -1.76 22.85 -2.26
N GLY A 11 -1.20 23.69 -1.38
CA GLY A 11 -1.95 24.30 -0.28
C GLY A 11 -3.13 25.14 -0.75
N ASP A 12 -2.94 25.94 -1.79
CA ASP A 12 -3.99 26.76 -2.40
C ASP A 12 -5.09 25.88 -3.01
N ALA A 13 -4.71 24.80 -3.70
CA ALA A 13 -5.65 23.82 -4.23
C ALA A 13 -6.48 23.13 -3.12
N ILE A 14 -5.85 22.75 -2.01
CA ILE A 14 -6.52 22.16 -0.84
C ILE A 14 -7.54 23.14 -0.25
N ARG A 15 -7.15 24.40 -0.07
CA ARG A 15 -8.04 25.43 0.49
C ARG A 15 -9.23 25.70 -0.43
N LEU A 16 -9.00 25.72 -1.74
CA LEU A 16 -10.06 25.86 -2.75
C LEU A 16 -11.08 24.71 -2.67
N VAL A 17 -10.59 23.46 -2.58
CA VAL A 17 -11.47 22.30 -2.38
C VAL A 17 -12.28 22.47 -1.10
N ALA A 18 -11.66 22.84 0.03
CA ALA A 18 -12.37 23.02 1.28
C ALA A 18 -13.45 24.11 1.21
N SER A 19 -13.16 25.24 0.55
CA SER A 19 -14.13 26.33 0.39
C SER A 19 -15.35 25.95 -0.45
N GLU A 20 -15.18 25.07 -1.44
CA GLU A 20 -16.27 24.61 -2.31
C GLU A 20 -17.02 23.41 -1.71
N LEU A 21 -16.28 22.51 -1.05
CA LEU A 21 -16.82 21.31 -0.43
C LEU A 21 -17.71 21.65 0.77
N ARG A 22 -17.35 22.65 1.56
CA ARG A 22 -18.13 23.08 2.74
C ARG A 22 -19.61 23.40 2.41
N PRO A 23 -19.93 24.39 1.54
CA PRO A 23 -21.33 24.71 1.24
C PRO A 23 -22.04 23.55 0.54
N TRP A 24 -21.32 22.74 -0.24
CA TRP A 24 -21.88 21.55 -0.89
C TRP A 24 -22.29 20.46 0.13
N MET A 25 -21.47 20.20 1.14
CA MET A 25 -21.78 19.27 2.23
C MET A 25 -22.90 19.82 3.12
N GLN A 26 -22.89 21.12 3.41
CA GLN A 26 -23.90 21.77 4.25
C GLN A 26 -25.32 21.64 3.69
N GLN A 27 -25.49 21.52 2.37
CA GLN A 27 -26.81 21.28 1.75
C GLN A 27 -27.32 19.85 1.95
N ARG A 28 -26.45 18.91 2.33
CA ARG A 28 -26.75 17.48 2.45
C ARG A 28 -26.81 16.99 3.89
N LEU A 29 -26.22 17.75 4.81
CA LEU A 29 -26.15 17.40 6.22
C LEU A 29 -27.27 18.10 6.99
N ASP A 30 -27.95 17.36 7.88
CA ASP A 30 -28.90 17.93 8.84
C ASP A 30 -28.19 18.82 9.88
N GLY A 31 -26.89 18.59 10.09
CA GLY A 31 -26.01 19.34 10.96
C GLY A 31 -24.59 18.81 10.86
N TRP A 32 -23.62 19.65 11.25
CA TRP A 32 -22.21 19.25 11.27
C TRP A 32 -21.94 18.32 12.48
N PRO A 33 -21.44 17.10 12.28
CA PRO A 33 -21.14 16.19 13.39
C PRO A 33 -19.91 16.68 14.18
N PRO A 34 -19.87 16.50 15.51
CA PRO A 34 -18.66 16.82 16.27
C PRO A 34 -17.50 15.92 15.86
N ASP A 35 -16.28 16.44 15.86
CA ASP A 35 -15.08 15.62 15.75
C ASP A 35 -14.78 14.85 17.06
N GLU A 36 -13.69 14.08 17.07
CA GLU A 36 -13.25 13.30 18.25
C GLU A 36 -13.05 14.13 19.53
N ARG A 37 -12.85 15.44 19.41
CA ARG A 37 -12.65 16.40 20.51
C ARG A 37 -13.93 17.15 20.86
N GLY A 38 -15.02 16.89 20.15
CA GLY A 38 -16.28 17.62 20.30
C GLY A 38 -16.30 18.96 19.56
N GLU A 39 -15.29 19.27 18.75
CA GLU A 39 -15.19 20.53 18.01
C GLU A 39 -15.82 20.40 16.61
N VAL A 40 -16.33 21.52 16.10
CA VAL A 40 -16.93 21.60 14.76
C VAL A 40 -16.20 22.68 13.98
N THR A 41 -15.36 22.27 13.04
CA THR A 41 -14.48 23.15 12.27
C THR A 41 -14.70 22.98 10.76
N PRO A 42 -15.88 23.36 10.23
CA PRO A 42 -16.28 23.11 8.83
C PRO A 42 -15.49 23.92 7.79
N TYR A 43 -14.43 24.60 8.21
CA TYR A 43 -13.48 25.34 7.36
C TYR A 43 -12.16 24.58 7.22
N ASP A 44 -11.89 23.62 8.11
CA ASP A 44 -10.67 22.83 8.12
C ASP A 44 -10.79 21.70 7.08
N PRO A 45 -9.90 21.64 6.07
CA PRO A 45 -9.84 20.52 5.14
C PRO A 45 -9.72 19.15 5.82
N HIS A 46 -9.15 19.06 7.03
CA HIS A 46 -9.10 17.81 7.79
C HIS A 46 -10.48 17.35 8.21
N TYR A 47 -11.19 18.23 8.89
CA TYR A 47 -12.52 17.98 9.39
C TYR A 47 -13.49 17.60 8.25
N LEU A 48 -13.51 18.38 7.17
CA LEU A 48 -14.41 18.13 6.04
C LEU A 48 -14.22 16.74 5.42
N VAL A 49 -12.98 16.29 5.27
CA VAL A 49 -12.66 14.98 4.68
C VAL A 49 -13.08 13.84 5.60
N ASN A 50 -12.88 13.97 6.91
CA ASN A 50 -13.31 12.95 7.86
C ASN A 50 -14.84 12.83 7.86
N VAL A 51 -15.57 13.95 7.91
CA VAL A 51 -17.03 13.93 7.81
C VAL A 51 -17.50 13.30 6.49
N LEU A 52 -16.82 13.61 5.38
CA LEU A 52 -17.14 13.04 4.07
C LEU A 52 -16.94 11.51 4.03
N LEU A 53 -15.88 11.00 4.67
CA LEU A 53 -15.58 9.57 4.74
C LEU A 53 -16.49 8.82 5.72
N GLU A 54 -16.76 9.39 6.90
CA GLU A 54 -17.58 8.79 7.95
C GLU A 54 -19.05 8.68 7.54
N LEU A 55 -19.58 9.72 6.90
CA LEU A 55 -20.96 9.76 6.43
C LEU A 55 -21.10 9.34 4.97
N TRP A 56 -20.08 8.69 4.41
CA TRP A 56 -20.01 8.31 3.00
C TRP A 56 -21.26 7.55 2.55
N LEU A 57 -21.56 6.43 3.20
CA LEU A 57 -22.67 5.56 2.78
C LEU A 57 -24.04 6.23 2.93
N SER A 58 -24.21 7.06 3.95
CA SER A 58 -25.50 7.64 4.31
C SER A 58 -25.85 8.93 3.55
N HIS A 59 -24.85 9.75 3.21
CA HIS A 59 -25.11 11.10 2.66
C HIS A 59 -24.40 11.38 1.33
N PHE A 60 -23.40 10.58 0.94
CA PHE A 60 -22.51 10.93 -0.17
C PHE A 60 -22.23 9.79 -1.15
N SER A 61 -22.82 8.60 -0.97
CA SER A 61 -22.53 7.41 -1.77
C SER A 61 -23.04 7.49 -3.21
N ASP A 62 -24.05 8.33 -3.45
CA ASP A 62 -24.57 8.69 -4.77
C ASP A 62 -23.70 9.74 -5.48
N SER A 63 -22.78 10.35 -4.75
CA SER A 63 -21.91 11.43 -5.19
C SER A 63 -20.52 10.84 -5.49
N PHE A 64 -19.74 11.50 -6.37
CA PHE A 64 -18.35 11.11 -6.75
C PHE A 64 -18.16 9.81 -7.59
N GLY A 65 -19.23 9.09 -7.97
CA GLY A 65 -19.14 7.91 -8.85
C GLY A 65 -18.54 6.67 -8.18
N SER A 66 -18.34 5.58 -8.94
CA SER A 66 -17.90 4.27 -8.39
C SER A 66 -16.58 4.33 -7.63
N ASP A 67 -15.70 5.26 -8.01
CA ASP A 67 -14.35 5.38 -7.48
C ASP A 67 -14.20 6.60 -6.54
N GLY A 68 -15.34 7.20 -6.15
CA GLY A 68 -15.36 8.43 -5.37
C GLY A 68 -14.63 8.31 -4.02
N HIS A 69 -14.73 7.16 -3.38
CA HIS A 69 -14.04 6.90 -2.11
C HIS A 69 -12.51 6.98 -2.27
N LEU A 70 -11.98 6.45 -3.39
CA LEU A 70 -10.53 6.51 -3.70
C LEU A 70 -10.06 7.94 -3.93
N LEU A 71 -10.89 8.75 -4.59
CA LEU A 71 -10.61 10.17 -4.81
C LEU A 71 -10.55 10.95 -3.50
N VAL A 72 -11.49 10.71 -2.58
CA VAL A 72 -11.50 11.34 -1.25
C VAL A 72 -10.29 10.92 -0.41
N GLN A 73 -9.94 9.63 -0.42
CA GLN A 73 -8.74 9.13 0.25
C GLN A 73 -7.44 9.72 -0.35
N GLY A 74 -7.39 9.88 -1.67
CA GLY A 74 -6.32 10.59 -2.35
C GLY A 74 -6.19 12.04 -1.88
N PHE A 75 -7.31 12.74 -1.71
CA PHE A 75 -7.32 14.12 -1.22
C PHE A 75 -6.86 14.20 0.24
N ARG A 76 -7.34 13.28 1.11
CA ARG A 76 -6.86 13.13 2.50
C ARG A 76 -5.35 12.99 2.55
N HIS A 77 -4.78 12.12 1.72
CA HIS A 77 -3.35 11.89 1.65
C HIS A 77 -2.57 13.15 1.23
N THR A 78 -2.98 13.81 0.14
CA THR A 78 -2.36 15.07 -0.32
C THR A 78 -2.41 16.14 0.76
N ARG A 79 -3.55 16.27 1.47
CA ARG A 79 -3.71 17.25 2.55
C ARG A 79 -2.83 16.95 3.76
N ASN A 80 -2.79 15.69 4.22
CA ASN A 80 -1.92 15.28 5.32
C ASN A 80 -0.45 15.58 5.00
N ARG A 81 0.00 15.22 3.79
CA ARG A 81 1.36 15.50 3.33
C ARG A 81 1.70 16.99 3.40
N TRP A 82 0.79 17.85 2.93
CA TRP A 82 0.95 19.30 2.99
C TRP A 82 0.97 19.85 4.42
N ALA A 83 0.02 19.43 5.26
CA ALA A 83 -0.08 19.87 6.65
C ALA A 83 1.13 19.46 7.50
N HIS A 84 1.78 18.33 7.19
CA HIS A 84 2.99 17.87 7.86
C HIS A 84 4.29 18.43 7.27
N HIS A 85 4.21 19.43 6.38
CA HIS A 85 5.37 20.07 5.74
C HIS A 85 6.28 19.09 4.99
N VAL A 86 5.73 18.00 4.48
CA VAL A 86 6.48 17.06 3.64
C VAL A 86 6.73 17.73 2.28
N PRO A 87 7.99 17.74 1.76
CA PRO A 87 8.32 18.42 0.51
C PRO A 87 7.49 17.95 -0.68
N PHE A 88 7.21 18.86 -1.62
CA PHE A 88 6.59 18.56 -2.91
C PHE A 88 7.56 18.87 -4.04
N ASP A 89 7.92 17.84 -4.80
CA ASP A 89 8.49 18.03 -6.14
C ASP A 89 7.37 18.36 -7.15
N GLU A 90 7.75 18.73 -8.36
CA GLU A 90 6.82 19.11 -9.44
C GLU A 90 5.75 18.03 -9.68
N GLU A 91 6.15 16.77 -9.74
CA GLU A 91 5.24 15.68 -10.06
C GLU A 91 4.27 15.38 -8.91
N ALA A 92 4.75 15.39 -7.66
CA ALA A 92 3.93 15.30 -6.47
C ALA A 92 2.93 16.46 -6.39
N ALA A 93 3.35 17.68 -6.72
CA ALA A 93 2.49 18.85 -6.72
C ALA A 93 1.39 18.74 -7.78
N LEU A 94 1.76 18.38 -9.02
CA LEU A 94 0.80 18.19 -10.10
C LEU A 94 -0.21 17.09 -9.79
N ARG A 95 0.22 15.97 -9.20
CA ARG A 95 -0.69 14.90 -8.76
C ARG A 95 -1.61 15.36 -7.62
N GLY A 96 -1.07 16.10 -6.65
CA GLY A 96 -1.86 16.65 -5.55
C GLY A 96 -2.94 17.62 -6.05
N ILE A 97 -2.59 18.48 -7.00
CA ILE A 97 -3.51 19.41 -7.66
C ILE A 97 -4.54 18.67 -8.51
N GLU A 98 -4.15 17.61 -9.21
CA GLU A 98 -5.08 16.78 -9.99
C GLU A 98 -6.11 16.07 -9.12
N VAL A 99 -5.70 15.59 -7.94
CA VAL A 99 -6.63 15.05 -6.95
C VAL A 99 -7.60 16.13 -6.45
N CYS A 100 -7.12 17.35 -6.17
CA CYS A 100 -7.98 18.46 -5.80
C CYS A 100 -8.96 18.83 -6.93
N ARG A 101 -8.50 18.80 -8.18
CA ARG A 101 -9.33 19.00 -9.38
C ARG A 101 -10.42 17.93 -9.46
N GLY A 102 -10.09 16.66 -9.22
CA GLY A 102 -11.05 15.57 -9.16
C GLY A 102 -12.13 15.81 -8.11
N MET A 103 -11.75 16.25 -6.90
CA MET A 103 -12.72 16.59 -5.84
C MET A 103 -13.70 17.68 -6.30
N LEU A 104 -13.20 18.76 -6.92
CA LEU A 104 -14.03 19.83 -7.46
C LEU A 104 -14.94 19.35 -8.59
N ALA A 105 -14.42 18.52 -9.50
CA ALA A 105 -15.18 17.93 -10.59
C ALA A 105 -16.35 17.08 -10.07
N ALA A 106 -16.10 16.29 -9.03
CA ALA A 106 -17.09 15.38 -8.47
C ALA A 106 -18.25 16.09 -7.76
N ILE A 107 -18.02 17.29 -7.23
CA ILE A 107 -19.08 18.17 -6.71
C ILE A 107 -19.62 19.14 -7.77
N ALA A 108 -19.26 18.93 -9.04
CA ALA A 108 -19.61 19.78 -10.18
C ALA A 108 -19.25 21.27 -10.01
N SER A 109 -18.17 21.56 -9.27
CA SER A 109 -17.68 22.93 -9.09
C SER A 109 -17.01 23.44 -10.37
N PRO A 110 -17.34 24.67 -10.85
CA PRO A 110 -16.70 25.24 -12.03
C PRO A 110 -15.20 25.57 -11.81
N GLN A 111 -14.75 25.60 -10.56
CA GLN A 111 -13.40 26.03 -10.16
C GLN A 111 -12.35 24.97 -10.53
N GLU A 112 -12.81 23.76 -10.83
CA GLU A 112 -12.05 22.68 -11.45
C GLU A 112 -11.24 23.16 -12.67
N ARG A 113 -11.85 23.98 -13.55
CA ARG A 113 -11.22 24.47 -14.78
C ARG A 113 -10.13 25.49 -14.53
N GLU A 114 -10.32 26.33 -13.52
CA GLU A 114 -9.32 27.30 -13.09
C GLU A 114 -8.11 26.58 -12.50
N LEU A 115 -8.36 25.56 -11.69
CA LEU A 115 -7.30 24.73 -11.12
C LEU A 115 -6.53 23.94 -12.21
N ALA A 116 -7.23 23.44 -13.24
CA ALA A 116 -6.62 22.83 -14.42
C ALA A 116 -5.69 23.80 -15.17
N THR A 117 -6.11 25.06 -15.31
CA THR A 117 -5.32 26.12 -15.95
C THR A 117 -4.07 26.43 -15.13
N SER A 118 -4.21 26.56 -13.81
CA SER A 118 -3.08 26.77 -12.89
C SER A 118 -2.09 25.60 -12.94
N ALA A 119 -2.57 24.35 -12.98
CA ALA A 119 -1.72 23.17 -13.18
C ALA A 119 -1.00 23.17 -14.54
N GLY A 120 -1.64 23.69 -15.59
CA GLY A 120 -1.02 23.89 -16.90
C GLY A 120 0.14 24.89 -16.87
N ARG A 121 0.02 25.97 -16.07
CA ARG A 121 1.09 26.96 -15.88
C ARG A 121 2.28 26.38 -15.12
N LEU A 122 2.03 25.51 -14.13
CA LEU A 122 3.09 24.78 -13.42
C LEU A 122 3.92 23.91 -14.40
N ARG A 123 3.25 23.24 -15.35
CA ARG A 123 3.89 22.43 -16.41
C ARG A 123 4.69 23.24 -17.44
N GLY A 124 4.37 24.53 -17.64
CA GLY A 124 4.93 25.38 -18.70
C GLY A 124 6.42 25.72 -18.58
N SER A 125 7.13 25.19 -17.58
CA SER A 125 8.54 25.48 -17.31
C SER A 125 9.54 24.59 -18.09
N ARG A 126 9.09 23.77 -19.05
CA ARG A 126 9.98 22.88 -19.85
C ARG A 126 9.42 22.59 -21.26
N PRO A 127 10.26 22.49 -22.32
CA PRO A 127 9.78 22.20 -23.68
C PRO A 127 9.25 20.77 -23.82
N PRO A 128 8.38 20.52 -24.82
CA PRO A 128 7.60 19.29 -24.90
C PRO A 128 8.49 18.08 -25.26
N SER A 129 8.45 17.05 -24.42
CA SER A 129 8.90 15.72 -24.77
C SER A 129 7.83 15.05 -25.62
N THR A 130 8.16 14.77 -26.88
CA THR A 130 7.33 13.93 -27.75
C THR A 130 7.44 12.49 -27.29
N SER A 131 6.34 11.91 -26.80
CA SER A 131 6.20 10.45 -26.78
C SER A 131 4.83 10.07 -27.34
N LYS A 132 4.86 9.32 -28.44
CA LYS A 132 3.72 8.66 -29.06
C LYS A 132 3.15 7.58 -28.13
N PRO A 133 1.88 7.18 -28.32
CA PRO A 133 1.30 6.08 -27.55
C PRO A 133 2.04 4.79 -27.88
N THR A 134 2.80 4.27 -26.91
CA THR A 134 3.42 2.95 -27.02
C THR A 134 2.59 1.92 -26.26
N SER A 135 2.26 0.88 -27.00
CA SER A 135 1.69 -0.41 -26.59
C SER A 135 2.19 -0.93 -25.24
N ARG A 136 1.33 -1.69 -24.55
CA ARG A 136 1.62 -2.53 -23.36
C ARG A 136 3.10 -2.95 -23.32
N PRO A 137 3.87 -2.57 -22.30
CA PRO A 137 5.21 -3.12 -22.13
C PRO A 137 5.08 -4.59 -21.77
N GLN A 138 5.49 -5.46 -22.69
CA GLN A 138 5.93 -6.80 -22.34
C GLN A 138 7.10 -6.66 -21.36
N SER A 139 6.99 -7.33 -20.21
CA SER A 139 8.03 -7.41 -19.18
C SER A 139 9.33 -7.95 -19.78
N VAL A 140 10.42 -7.20 -19.66
CA VAL A 140 11.76 -7.72 -19.93
C VAL A 140 12.16 -8.62 -18.75
N PRO A 141 12.43 -9.92 -18.95
CA PRO A 141 13.02 -10.77 -17.93
C PRO A 141 14.46 -10.31 -17.62
N GLY A 142 14.84 -10.19 -16.35
CA GLY A 142 16.26 -10.16 -15.95
C GLY A 142 16.80 -8.96 -15.16
N SER A 143 15.97 -8.10 -14.56
CA SER A 143 16.47 -7.10 -13.60
C SER A 143 15.46 -6.87 -12.47
N HIS A 144 15.61 -7.60 -11.38
CA HIS A 144 14.91 -7.33 -10.12
C HIS A 144 15.28 -5.95 -9.55
N ARG A 145 14.68 -5.59 -8.40
CA ARG A 145 14.86 -4.28 -7.73
C ARG A 145 14.26 -3.13 -8.54
N ARG A 146 13.15 -3.40 -9.25
CA ARG A 146 12.47 -2.42 -10.11
C ARG A 146 12.01 -1.18 -9.36
N MET A 147 11.79 -1.26 -8.04
CA MET A 147 11.43 -0.10 -7.20
C MET A 147 12.53 0.97 -7.09
N ARG A 148 13.75 0.69 -7.57
CA ARG A 148 14.78 1.73 -7.80
C ARG A 148 14.31 2.78 -8.81
N SER A 149 13.53 2.36 -9.80
CA SER A 149 12.98 3.24 -10.81
C SER A 149 11.80 4.02 -10.24
N THR A 150 11.92 5.35 -10.20
CA THR A 150 10.81 6.25 -9.82
C THR A 150 9.57 5.97 -10.66
N LYS A 151 9.71 5.76 -11.97
CA LYS A 151 8.59 5.46 -12.87
C LYS A 151 7.84 4.20 -12.43
N PHE A 152 8.56 3.13 -12.11
CA PHE A 152 7.94 1.88 -11.69
C PHE A 152 7.27 2.03 -10.32
N ARG A 153 7.93 2.70 -9.38
CA ARG A 153 7.36 2.97 -8.05
C ARG A 153 6.09 3.81 -8.13
N ASP A 154 6.06 4.83 -8.99
CA ASP A 154 4.91 5.71 -9.18
C ASP A 154 3.73 4.98 -9.86
N GLU A 155 4.04 4.04 -10.76
CA GLU A 155 3.04 3.10 -11.28
C GLU A 155 2.44 2.24 -10.16
N GLN A 156 3.26 1.67 -9.26
CA GLN A 156 2.75 0.90 -8.12
C GLN A 156 1.89 1.76 -7.18
N TRP A 157 2.29 3.00 -6.92
CA TRP A 157 1.48 3.94 -6.12
C TRP A 157 0.14 4.28 -6.76
N ARG A 158 0.10 4.45 -8.09
CA ARG A 158 -1.13 4.70 -8.84
C ARG A 158 -2.09 3.50 -8.77
N HIS A 159 -1.56 2.28 -8.88
CA HIS A 159 -2.33 1.05 -8.99
C HIS A 159 -2.55 0.30 -7.66
N ARG A 160 -2.13 0.88 -6.52
CA ARG A 160 -2.28 0.23 -5.21
C ARG A 160 -3.74 -0.03 -4.80
N PHE A 161 -4.70 0.60 -5.44
CA PHE A 161 -6.13 0.36 -5.20
C PHE A 161 -6.84 -0.13 -6.47
N ASP A 162 -6.13 -0.80 -7.37
CA ASP A 162 -6.79 -1.59 -8.41
C ASP A 162 -7.70 -2.66 -7.75
N PRO A 163 -8.83 -3.07 -8.35
CA PRO A 163 -9.87 -3.85 -7.67
C PRO A 163 -9.42 -5.13 -6.95
N TYR A 164 -8.44 -5.86 -7.51
CA TYR A 164 -7.93 -7.11 -6.92
C TYR A 164 -6.99 -6.88 -5.73
N VAL A 165 -6.37 -5.70 -5.60
CA VAL A 165 -5.42 -5.39 -4.50
C VAL A 165 -6.00 -4.40 -3.50
N ALA A 166 -7.04 -3.64 -3.89
CA ALA A 166 -7.69 -2.65 -3.05
C ALA A 166 -8.15 -3.19 -1.69
N PRO A 167 -8.84 -4.35 -1.58
CA PRO A 167 -9.34 -4.82 -0.28
C PRO A 167 -8.21 -5.06 0.74
N VAL A 168 -7.06 -5.54 0.27
CA VAL A 168 -5.87 -5.74 1.09
C VAL A 168 -5.28 -4.40 1.54
N ASN A 169 -5.18 -3.43 0.64
CA ASN A 169 -4.62 -2.12 0.98
C ASN A 169 -5.58 -1.24 1.80
N GLU A 170 -6.89 -1.44 1.69
CA GLU A 170 -7.87 -0.84 2.60
C GLU A 170 -7.80 -1.47 4.00
N LEU A 171 -7.50 -2.78 4.10
CA LEU A 171 -7.18 -3.40 5.39
C LEU A 171 -5.94 -2.76 5.99
N VAL A 172 -4.92 -2.47 5.17
CA VAL A 172 -3.73 -1.72 5.62
C VAL A 172 -4.13 -0.35 6.20
N ASP A 173 -4.94 0.44 5.50
CA ASP A 173 -5.38 1.75 6.00
C ASP A 173 -6.10 1.63 7.35
N ARG A 174 -7.04 0.67 7.48
CA ARG A 174 -7.75 0.43 8.75
C ARG A 174 -6.80 0.02 9.88
N LEU A 175 -5.84 -0.88 9.62
CA LEU A 175 -4.87 -1.32 10.63
C LEU A 175 -3.93 -0.22 11.09
N ILE A 176 -3.63 0.77 10.23
CA ILE A 176 -2.87 1.96 10.59
C ILE A 176 -3.70 2.82 11.55
N GLU A 177 -4.97 3.07 11.22
CA GLU A 177 -5.88 3.88 12.03
C GLU A 177 -6.17 3.25 13.40
N GLU A 178 -6.54 1.97 13.43
CA GLU A 178 -6.82 1.19 14.65
C GLU A 178 -5.63 1.20 15.63
N ARG A 179 -4.42 1.41 15.13
CA ARG A 179 -3.18 1.43 15.92
C ARG A 179 -2.58 2.83 16.03
N GLY A 180 -3.43 3.86 16.11
CA GLY A 180 -3.04 5.23 16.40
C GLY A 180 -2.10 5.83 15.35
N GLY A 181 -2.25 5.45 14.09
CA GLY A 181 -1.43 5.92 12.98
C GLY A 181 -0.08 5.19 12.84
N SER A 182 0.12 4.05 13.51
CA SER A 182 1.33 3.23 13.32
C SER A 182 1.48 2.84 11.85
N TRP A 183 2.58 3.22 11.21
CA TRP A 183 2.76 2.99 9.77
C TRP A 183 3.06 1.52 9.44
N MET A 184 2.53 1.06 8.30
CA MET A 184 2.89 -0.22 7.69
C MET A 184 2.86 -0.11 6.15
N PRO A 185 3.60 -0.96 5.41
CA PRO A 185 3.62 -0.90 3.96
C PRO A 185 2.35 -1.45 3.31
N TYR A 186 2.02 -0.92 2.14
CA TYR A 186 1.01 -1.50 1.24
C TYR A 186 1.54 -2.73 0.50
N ILE A 187 0.63 -3.47 -0.15
CA ILE A 187 0.96 -4.50 -1.14
C ILE A 187 0.99 -3.85 -2.53
N PRO A 188 2.08 -4.02 -3.31
CA PRO A 188 2.21 -3.41 -4.63
C PRO A 188 1.32 -4.14 -5.65
N ALA A 189 0.86 -3.41 -6.67
CA ALA A 189 -0.06 -3.91 -7.67
C ALA A 189 0.47 -5.11 -8.46
N TYR A 190 1.79 -5.29 -8.62
CA TYR A 190 2.32 -6.48 -9.30
C TYR A 190 2.14 -7.79 -8.49
N HIS A 191 1.73 -7.74 -7.23
CA HIS A 191 1.32 -8.92 -6.46
C HIS A 191 -0.17 -9.25 -6.66
N GLY A 192 -0.60 -10.42 -6.18
CA GLY A 192 -1.94 -10.95 -6.45
C GLY A 192 -3.09 -10.32 -5.67
N GLY A 193 -2.83 -9.69 -4.53
CA GLY A 193 -3.90 -9.21 -3.64
C GLY A 193 -4.86 -10.36 -3.28
N ILE A 194 -6.16 -10.13 -3.45
CA ILE A 194 -7.24 -11.11 -3.16
C ILE A 194 -7.26 -12.32 -4.09
N GLU A 195 -6.58 -12.24 -5.25
CA GLU A 195 -6.49 -13.32 -6.24
C GLU A 195 -5.28 -14.24 -5.97
N SER A 196 -4.54 -14.00 -4.88
CA SER A 196 -3.35 -14.80 -4.58
C SER A 196 -3.73 -16.22 -4.16
N GLU A 197 -2.92 -17.18 -4.59
CA GLU A 197 -3.04 -18.59 -4.21
C GLU A 197 -2.15 -18.93 -3.01
N ILE A 198 -1.09 -18.13 -2.81
CA ILE A 198 -0.08 -18.34 -1.80
C ILE A 198 0.13 -17.06 -0.98
N LEU A 199 0.12 -17.18 0.34
CA LEU A 199 0.60 -16.10 1.22
C LEU A 199 2.05 -16.37 1.62
N LEU A 200 2.93 -15.37 1.44
CA LEU A 200 4.31 -15.42 1.93
C LEU A 200 4.42 -14.64 3.25
N LEU A 201 4.57 -15.34 4.37
CA LEU A 201 4.65 -14.73 5.70
C LEU A 201 6.10 -14.59 6.17
N TYR A 202 6.50 -13.36 6.49
CA TYR A 202 7.81 -12.99 7.03
C TYR A 202 7.69 -12.36 8.42
N GLN A 203 8.76 -11.76 8.95
CA GLN A 203 8.82 -11.31 10.34
C GLN A 203 8.18 -9.92 10.55
N ASP A 204 8.83 -8.87 10.05
CA ASP A 204 8.45 -7.47 10.20
C ASP A 204 8.96 -6.65 9.00
N PRO A 205 8.35 -5.49 8.70
CA PRO A 205 8.78 -4.66 7.58
C PRO A 205 10.22 -4.18 7.73
N GLY A 206 11.04 -4.43 6.70
CA GLY A 206 12.39 -3.90 6.60
C GLY A 206 12.43 -2.41 6.24
N LYS A 207 13.56 -1.73 6.48
CA LYS A 207 13.75 -0.29 6.17
C LYS A 207 13.35 0.11 4.75
N MET A 208 13.66 -0.73 3.75
CA MET A 208 13.37 -0.43 2.35
C MET A 208 11.89 -0.54 1.97
N THR A 209 11.03 -0.90 2.92
CA THR A 209 9.58 -0.73 2.80
C THR A 209 9.13 0.70 3.13
N ALA A 210 9.84 1.44 3.97
CA ALA A 210 9.41 2.72 4.53
C ALA A 210 10.02 3.92 3.80
N LYS A 211 9.20 4.91 3.41
CA LYS A 211 9.67 6.10 2.67
C LYS A 211 10.69 6.93 3.45
N ASP A 212 10.54 7.01 4.77
CA ASP A 212 11.46 7.76 5.66
C ASP A 212 12.90 7.22 5.62
N PHE A 213 13.08 5.98 5.14
CA PHE A 213 14.38 5.35 4.96
C PHE A 213 14.76 5.16 3.48
N GLY A 214 14.12 5.91 2.57
CA GLY A 214 14.33 5.79 1.12
C GLY A 214 13.65 4.56 0.49
N GLY A 215 12.74 3.93 1.21
CA GLY A 215 11.97 2.77 0.76
C GLY A 215 10.83 3.09 -0.19
N SER A 216 10.20 2.03 -0.71
CA SER A 216 9.13 2.13 -1.72
C SER A 216 7.76 2.53 -1.17
N GLY A 217 7.53 2.25 0.12
CA GLY A 217 6.20 2.24 0.75
C GLY A 217 5.44 0.93 0.62
N PHE A 218 6.08 -0.09 0.04
CA PHE A 218 5.46 -1.37 -0.27
C PHE A 218 6.22 -2.54 0.33
N LEU A 219 5.49 -3.61 0.62
CA LEU A 219 6.04 -4.93 0.93
C LEU A 219 6.00 -5.75 -0.36
N GLY A 220 7.15 -5.96 -0.99
CA GLY A 220 7.18 -6.72 -2.23
C GLY A 220 8.57 -7.14 -2.71
N SER A 221 8.58 -8.12 -3.60
CA SER A 221 9.79 -8.75 -4.16
C SER A 221 10.67 -7.82 -5.00
N GLU A 222 10.13 -6.71 -5.52
CA GLU A 222 10.86 -5.77 -6.38
C GLU A 222 11.41 -4.54 -5.64
N ASN A 223 11.37 -4.52 -4.31
CA ASN A 223 12.00 -3.48 -3.50
C ASN A 223 13.51 -3.38 -3.78
N ASP A 224 14.07 -2.18 -3.69
CA ASP A 224 15.48 -1.94 -4.01
C ASP A 224 16.42 -2.37 -2.86
N ASP A 225 16.37 -3.65 -2.51
CA ASP A 225 17.20 -4.23 -1.44
C ASP A 225 17.61 -5.68 -1.73
N PRO A 226 18.71 -6.17 -1.13
CA PRO A 226 19.20 -7.53 -1.39
C PRO A 226 18.25 -8.65 -0.95
N THR A 227 17.38 -8.42 0.04
CA THR A 227 16.44 -9.42 0.54
C THR A 227 15.29 -9.61 -0.44
N ALA A 228 14.73 -8.50 -0.94
CA ALA A 228 13.71 -8.50 -1.97
C ALA A 228 14.25 -9.11 -3.28
N GLN A 229 15.48 -8.75 -3.68
CA GLN A 229 16.14 -9.34 -4.84
C GLN A 229 16.21 -10.87 -4.74
N VAL A 230 16.66 -11.43 -3.60
CA VAL A 230 16.73 -12.89 -3.42
C VAL A 230 15.33 -13.53 -3.45
N LEU A 231 14.32 -12.86 -2.91
CA LEU A 231 12.93 -13.33 -3.01
C LEU A 231 12.48 -13.41 -4.48
N ALA A 232 12.72 -12.36 -5.25
CA ALA A 232 12.35 -12.32 -6.66
C ALA A 232 13.11 -13.37 -7.48
N GLU A 233 14.41 -13.57 -7.22
CA GLU A 233 15.21 -14.64 -7.83
C GLU A 233 14.64 -16.04 -7.50
N CYS A 234 14.14 -16.24 -6.28
CA CYS A 234 13.51 -17.50 -5.89
C CYS A 234 12.14 -17.72 -6.56
N LEU A 235 11.35 -16.66 -6.74
CA LEU A 235 10.07 -16.72 -7.46
C LEU A 235 10.31 -17.10 -8.93
N ASP A 236 11.23 -16.41 -9.61
CA ASP A 236 11.61 -16.70 -11.01
C ASP A 236 12.14 -18.14 -11.15
N ALA A 237 13.04 -18.58 -10.26
CA ALA A 237 13.59 -19.93 -10.31
C ALA A 237 12.55 -21.03 -9.99
N ALA A 238 11.47 -20.68 -9.29
CA ALA A 238 10.34 -21.56 -9.01
C ALA A 238 9.27 -21.54 -10.12
N ASP A 239 9.41 -20.67 -11.13
CA ASP A 239 8.36 -20.38 -12.12
C ASP A 239 7.05 -19.95 -11.46
N LEU A 240 7.16 -19.18 -10.37
CA LEU A 240 6.03 -18.70 -9.58
C LEU A 240 5.81 -17.21 -9.83
N ASP A 241 4.80 -16.89 -10.63
CA ASP A 241 4.41 -15.50 -10.91
C ASP A 241 4.10 -14.75 -9.60
N ALA A 242 4.64 -13.54 -9.47
CA ALA A 242 4.37 -12.64 -8.35
C ALA A 242 2.86 -12.36 -8.18
N LYS A 243 2.06 -12.47 -9.24
CA LYS A 243 0.59 -12.38 -9.22
C LYS A 243 -0.10 -13.52 -8.50
N ARG A 244 0.55 -14.67 -8.31
CA ARG A 244 0.00 -15.79 -7.53
C ARG A 244 0.28 -15.66 -6.04
N VAL A 245 1.06 -14.66 -5.62
CA VAL A 245 1.50 -14.51 -4.24
C VAL A 245 1.14 -13.14 -3.66
N THR A 246 0.84 -13.12 -2.35
CA THR A 246 0.81 -11.89 -1.56
C THR A 246 1.77 -12.01 -0.36
N PRO A 247 2.75 -11.10 -0.21
CA PRO A 247 3.60 -11.08 0.96
C PRO A 247 2.91 -10.42 2.16
N TRP A 248 3.21 -10.89 3.36
CA TRP A 248 2.76 -10.30 4.63
C TRP A 248 3.82 -10.49 5.72
N ASN A 249 3.70 -9.74 6.82
CA ASN A 249 4.58 -9.87 7.98
C ASN A 249 3.80 -10.31 9.22
N ALA A 250 4.39 -11.20 10.01
CA ALA A 250 3.88 -11.68 11.29
C ALA A 250 3.58 -10.53 12.26
N TYR A 251 4.36 -9.45 12.18
CA TYR A 251 4.01 -8.16 12.75
C TYR A 251 3.97 -7.13 11.62
N PRO A 252 2.78 -6.66 11.22
CA PRO A 252 2.64 -5.89 9.98
C PRO A 252 3.17 -4.46 10.08
N TRP A 253 3.21 -3.86 11.27
CA TRP A 253 3.66 -2.48 11.47
C TRP A 253 5.17 -2.32 11.49
N PHE A 254 5.66 -1.16 11.06
CA PHE A 254 7.08 -0.87 11.06
C PHE A 254 7.63 -0.65 12.46
N LEU A 255 8.85 -1.13 12.68
CA LEU A 255 9.60 -0.94 13.92
C LEU A 255 10.84 -0.10 13.67
N SER A 256 11.01 0.95 14.45
CA SER A 256 12.26 1.70 14.47
C SER A 256 13.43 0.85 14.95
N ASP A 257 13.19 -0.03 15.94
CA ASP A 257 14.16 -1.01 16.47
C ASP A 257 14.03 -2.36 15.76
N GLN A 258 14.58 -2.42 14.54
CA GLN A 258 14.49 -3.56 13.62
C GLN A 258 15.03 -4.86 14.23
N GLY A 259 14.32 -5.97 14.03
CA GLY A 259 14.77 -7.30 14.43
C GLY A 259 14.51 -7.68 15.89
N ARG A 260 13.86 -6.82 16.69
CA ARG A 260 13.52 -7.10 18.10
C ARG A 260 12.06 -7.52 18.30
N LEU A 261 11.57 -8.39 17.43
CA LEU A 261 10.18 -8.83 17.51
C LEU A 261 9.93 -9.73 18.73
N THR A 262 9.08 -9.27 19.65
CA THR A 262 8.67 -10.00 20.86
C THR A 262 7.46 -10.90 20.61
N ASP A 263 7.24 -11.89 21.47
CA ASP A 263 6.08 -12.79 21.38
C ASP A 263 4.75 -12.03 21.51
N ARG A 264 4.72 -10.97 22.34
CA ARG A 264 3.55 -10.08 22.44
C ARG A 264 3.24 -9.44 21.09
N MET A 265 4.24 -8.91 20.41
CA MET A 265 4.07 -8.26 19.10
C MET A 265 3.63 -9.27 18.04
N ILE A 266 4.16 -10.49 18.06
CA ILE A 266 3.69 -11.56 17.16
C ILE A 266 2.21 -11.87 17.42
N LYS A 267 1.79 -11.95 18.69
CA LYS A 267 0.38 -12.14 19.06
C LYS A 267 -0.51 -11.00 18.57
N GLU A 268 -0.04 -9.75 18.66
CA GLU A 268 -0.74 -8.58 18.12
C GLU A 268 -0.96 -8.67 16.59
N GLY A 269 -0.04 -9.30 15.86
CA GLY A 269 -0.16 -9.49 14.41
C GLY A 269 -1.03 -10.66 13.95
N LEU A 270 -1.51 -11.52 14.86
CA LEU A 270 -2.34 -12.68 14.49
C LEU A 270 -3.72 -12.29 13.97
N ASN A 271 -4.37 -11.30 14.59
CA ASN A 271 -5.66 -10.81 14.11
C ASN A 271 -5.57 -10.10 12.73
N PRO A 272 -4.59 -9.21 12.48
CA PRO A 272 -4.32 -8.69 11.14
C PRO A 272 -4.12 -9.78 10.09
N LEU A 273 -3.35 -10.84 10.41
CA LEU A 273 -3.15 -11.97 9.53
C LEU A 273 -4.46 -12.73 9.26
N HIS A 274 -5.30 -12.94 10.27
CA HIS A 274 -6.59 -13.61 10.09
C HIS A 274 -7.51 -12.81 9.15
N ARG A 275 -7.64 -11.49 9.38
CA ARG A 275 -8.43 -10.58 8.53
C ARG A 275 -7.91 -10.54 7.09
N LEU A 276 -6.60 -10.63 6.89
CA LEU A 276 -6.03 -10.74 5.54
C LEU A 276 -6.43 -12.05 4.88
N LEU A 277 -6.33 -13.18 5.58
CA LEU A 277 -6.67 -14.49 5.03
C LEU A 277 -8.16 -14.60 4.66
N GLU A 278 -9.04 -13.92 5.39
CA GLU A 278 -10.47 -13.81 5.03
C GLU A 278 -10.69 -13.05 3.71
N LEU A 279 -9.79 -12.14 3.33
CA LEU A 279 -9.86 -11.39 2.07
C LEU A 279 -9.28 -12.15 0.87
N ILE A 280 -8.53 -13.24 1.09
CA ILE A 280 -7.86 -14.00 0.03
C ILE A 280 -8.42 -15.43 0.00
N PRO A 281 -9.68 -15.62 -0.42
CA PRO A 281 -10.34 -16.93 -0.37
C PRO A 281 -9.70 -17.97 -1.29
N THR A 282 -8.94 -17.54 -2.30
CA THR A 282 -8.19 -18.41 -3.22
C THR A 282 -6.89 -18.94 -2.61
N ALA A 283 -6.42 -18.37 -1.49
CA ALA A 283 -5.19 -18.81 -0.87
C ALA A 283 -5.36 -20.22 -0.31
N HIS A 284 -4.58 -21.17 -0.81
CA HIS A 284 -4.56 -22.55 -0.34
C HIS A 284 -3.26 -22.92 0.40
N THR A 285 -2.23 -22.08 0.33
CA THR A 285 -0.93 -22.37 0.96
C THR A 285 -0.31 -21.14 1.62
N ILE A 286 0.18 -21.34 2.84
CA ILE A 286 0.95 -20.35 3.59
C ILE A 286 2.40 -20.80 3.65
N VAL A 287 3.30 -20.00 3.06
CA VAL A 287 4.73 -20.22 3.13
C VAL A 287 5.32 -19.28 4.17
N THR A 288 5.97 -19.83 5.18
CA THR A 288 6.54 -19.05 6.28
C THR A 288 8.07 -19.00 6.19
N GLY A 289 8.63 -17.79 6.11
CA GLY A 289 10.06 -17.55 5.94
C GLY A 289 10.77 -17.19 7.24
N GLY A 290 11.49 -18.16 7.84
CA GLY A 290 12.30 -17.96 9.03
C GLY A 290 11.56 -18.08 10.38
N ALA A 291 12.35 -18.13 11.46
CA ALA A 291 11.89 -18.60 12.77
C ALA A 291 10.71 -17.80 13.37
N LYS A 292 10.68 -16.48 13.20
CA LYS A 292 9.58 -15.65 13.73
C LYS A 292 8.27 -15.83 12.95
N ALA A 293 8.34 -15.99 11.63
CA ALA A 293 7.17 -16.35 10.83
C ALA A 293 6.67 -17.76 11.16
N HIS A 294 7.58 -18.73 11.36
CA HIS A 294 7.22 -20.09 11.81
C HIS A 294 6.50 -20.06 13.17
N HIS A 295 7.01 -19.24 14.09
CA HIS A 295 6.40 -19.06 15.42
C HIS A 295 5.03 -18.39 15.34
N SER A 296 4.89 -17.35 14.51
CA SER A 296 3.61 -16.68 14.26
C SER A 296 2.56 -17.64 13.74
N TRP A 297 2.89 -18.45 12.72
CA TRP A 297 1.94 -19.43 12.19
C TRP A 297 1.56 -20.53 13.18
N ARG A 298 2.51 -20.96 14.03
CA ARG A 298 2.19 -21.91 15.11
C ARG A 298 1.15 -21.32 16.07
N LEU A 299 1.36 -20.09 16.54
CA LEU A 299 0.40 -19.40 17.41
C LEU A 299 -0.94 -19.15 16.71
N PHE A 300 -0.90 -18.79 15.42
CA PHE A 300 -2.09 -18.63 14.59
C PHE A 300 -2.91 -19.93 14.56
N SER A 301 -2.26 -21.07 14.30
CA SER A 301 -2.91 -22.37 14.22
C SER A 301 -3.47 -22.87 15.57
N GLU A 302 -2.85 -22.46 16.68
CA GLU A 302 -3.35 -22.72 18.03
C GLU A 302 -4.59 -21.86 18.35
N GLN A 303 -4.66 -20.64 17.80
CA GLN A 303 -5.74 -19.67 18.08
C GLN A 303 -6.95 -19.82 17.14
N TYR A 304 -6.72 -20.08 15.85
CA TYR A 304 -7.74 -20.06 14.80
C TYR A 304 -7.93 -21.47 14.22
N ARG A 305 -9.08 -22.10 14.46
CA ARG A 305 -9.34 -23.50 14.05
C ARG A 305 -9.39 -23.71 12.54
N ASP A 306 -9.77 -22.69 11.80
CA ASP A 306 -9.78 -22.67 10.34
C ASP A 306 -8.36 -22.62 9.74
N ALA A 307 -7.30 -22.46 10.54
CA ALA A 307 -5.92 -22.59 10.09
C ALA A 307 -5.64 -23.90 9.33
N SER A 308 -6.38 -24.97 9.65
CA SER A 308 -6.34 -26.27 8.98
C SER A 308 -6.75 -26.25 7.50
N ARG A 309 -7.40 -25.17 7.02
CA ARG A 309 -7.77 -24.98 5.61
C ARG A 309 -6.56 -24.76 4.71
N TRP A 310 -5.47 -24.25 5.26
CA TRP A 310 -4.29 -23.91 4.48
C TRP A 310 -3.18 -24.94 4.70
N ARG A 311 -2.57 -25.39 3.60
CA ARG A 311 -1.30 -26.13 3.69
C ARG A 311 -0.22 -25.18 4.19
N HIS A 312 0.53 -25.60 5.20
CA HIS A 312 1.64 -24.83 5.76
C HIS A 312 2.98 -25.38 5.29
N ILE A 313 3.81 -24.52 4.69
CA ILE A 313 5.18 -24.84 4.29
C ILE A 313 6.15 -23.91 5.02
N LYS A 314 7.21 -24.50 5.58
CA LYS A 314 8.29 -23.76 6.24
C LYS A 314 9.47 -23.62 5.28
N THR A 315 10.06 -22.43 5.25
CA THR A 315 11.29 -22.18 4.52
C THR A 315 12.19 -21.16 5.25
N PHE A 316 13.35 -20.87 4.67
CA PHE A 316 14.27 -19.85 5.18
C PHE A 316 13.80 -18.44 4.81
N HIS A 317 14.17 -17.46 5.64
CA HIS A 317 13.99 -16.06 5.27
C HIS A 317 15.00 -15.68 4.18
N THR A 318 14.61 -14.90 3.18
CA THR A 318 15.47 -14.50 2.04
C THR A 318 16.53 -13.45 2.38
N SER A 319 16.68 -13.06 3.66
CA SER A 319 17.70 -12.11 4.08
C SER A 319 19.06 -12.80 4.13
N GLY A 320 20.17 -12.05 4.02
CA GLY A 320 21.51 -12.67 3.99
C GLY A 320 21.80 -13.60 5.18
N ARG A 321 21.37 -13.22 6.39
CA ARG A 321 21.49 -14.08 7.58
C ARG A 321 20.46 -15.22 7.60
N GLY A 322 19.25 -14.96 7.10
CA GLY A 322 18.17 -15.95 7.06
C GLY A 322 18.45 -17.09 6.08
N ILE A 323 18.89 -16.75 4.87
CA ILE A 323 19.09 -17.68 3.76
C ILE A 323 20.28 -18.61 4.00
N THR A 324 21.25 -18.15 4.79
CA THR A 324 22.41 -18.95 5.24
C THR A 324 22.16 -19.65 6.58
N ASN A 325 20.97 -19.51 7.17
CA ASN A 325 20.61 -20.04 8.50
C ASN A 325 21.68 -19.70 9.58
N GLY A 326 22.17 -18.46 9.56
CA GLY A 326 23.25 -18.02 10.44
C GLY A 326 24.62 -18.63 10.13
N GLY A 327 24.88 -19.00 8.87
CA GLY A 327 26.13 -19.59 8.41
C GLY A 327 26.18 -21.12 8.43
N ARG A 328 25.07 -21.80 8.73
CA ARG A 328 24.98 -23.27 8.73
C ARG A 328 24.90 -23.88 7.33
N GLN A 329 24.60 -23.06 6.33
CA GLN A 329 24.53 -23.45 4.93
C GLN A 329 24.97 -22.30 4.03
N THR A 330 25.33 -22.61 2.80
CA THR A 330 25.65 -21.63 1.77
C THR A 330 24.39 -20.89 1.28
N LYS A 331 24.58 -19.72 0.67
CA LYS A 331 23.46 -18.99 0.03
C LYS A 331 22.80 -19.81 -1.08
N VAL A 332 23.57 -20.61 -1.82
CA VAL A 332 23.07 -21.46 -2.92
C VAL A 332 22.15 -22.55 -2.38
N GLU A 333 22.55 -23.26 -1.32
CA GLU A 333 21.72 -24.27 -0.66
C GLU A 333 20.43 -23.66 -0.09
N GLY A 334 20.55 -22.49 0.53
CA GLY A 334 19.39 -21.75 1.03
C GLY A 334 18.41 -21.36 -0.06
N ILE A 335 18.90 -20.82 -1.19
CA ILE A 335 18.05 -20.50 -2.35
C ILE A 335 17.38 -21.75 -2.89
N ALA A 336 18.13 -22.86 -3.07
CA ALA A 336 17.56 -24.12 -3.56
C ALA A 336 16.42 -24.62 -2.65
N HIS A 337 16.57 -24.49 -1.33
CA HIS A 337 15.52 -24.85 -0.37
C HIS A 337 14.28 -23.94 -0.48
N VAL A 338 14.46 -22.62 -0.63
CA VAL A 338 13.34 -21.69 -0.83
C VAL A 338 12.61 -21.97 -2.15
N VAL A 339 13.35 -22.20 -3.23
CA VAL A 339 12.79 -22.55 -4.54
C VAL A 339 11.99 -23.85 -4.49
N ALA A 340 12.49 -24.88 -3.79
CA ALA A 340 11.75 -26.13 -3.60
C ALA A 340 10.43 -25.91 -2.85
N ALA A 341 10.45 -25.12 -1.77
CA ALA A 341 9.24 -24.76 -1.03
C ALA A 341 8.23 -23.97 -1.88
N PHE A 342 8.68 -23.07 -2.76
CA PHE A 342 7.81 -22.34 -3.67
C PHE A 342 7.20 -23.23 -4.76
N ARG A 343 7.96 -24.18 -5.31
CA ARG A 343 7.42 -25.17 -6.27
C ARG A 343 6.37 -26.07 -5.63
N GLU A 344 6.62 -26.51 -4.39
CA GLU A 344 5.64 -27.26 -3.61
C GLU A 344 4.37 -26.41 -3.38
N ALA A 345 4.55 -25.15 -2.97
CA ALA A 345 3.44 -24.22 -2.72
C ALA A 345 2.60 -23.93 -3.98
N ALA A 346 3.24 -23.87 -5.16
CA ALA A 346 2.60 -23.59 -6.44
C ALA A 346 1.65 -24.70 -6.93
N THR A 347 1.70 -25.88 -6.34
CA THR A 347 0.78 -26.98 -6.68
C THR A 347 -0.34 -27.00 -5.65
N PRO A 348 -1.62 -26.76 -6.02
CA PRO A 348 -2.72 -26.86 -5.06
C PRO A 348 -2.68 -28.20 -4.32
N PRO A 349 -2.98 -28.25 -3.02
CA PRO A 349 -3.13 -29.53 -2.33
C PRO A 349 -4.21 -30.36 -3.03
N ASP A 350 -4.03 -31.68 -3.08
CA ASP A 350 -5.05 -32.58 -3.61
C ASP A 350 -6.39 -32.29 -2.92
N ALA A 351 -7.47 -32.17 -3.70
CA ALA A 351 -8.80 -32.00 -3.15
C ALA A 351 -9.12 -33.19 -2.25
N PRO A 352 -9.62 -32.97 -1.02
CA PRO A 352 -9.94 -34.06 -0.09
C PRO A 352 -11.02 -35.01 -0.61
#